data_AF-A0A180EPK8-F1
#
_entry.id   AF-A0A180EPK8-F1
#
_cell.length_a   1.000
_cell.length_b   1.000
_cell.length_c   1.000
_cell.angle_alpha   90.00
_cell.angle_beta   90.00
_cell.angle_gamma   90.00
#
_symmetry.space_group_name_H-M   'P 1'
#
loop_
_entity.id
_entity.type
_entity.pdbx_description
1 polymer ?
#
loop_
_entity_poly.entity_id
_entity_poly.type
_entity_poly.pdbx_seq_one_letter_code
_entity_poly.pdbx_strand_id
1 'polypeptide(L)'
;MRQSDEDLYEKAAEKVKNKKSFFYHLFAYVCTLGLFYALMYFENNGEILPVLIIGITWGIGLISHYYSAFGAENLGVLGIDEDWEEDALEKEIDRLKRKRELREELRREKELAREEEQLKLRELNENYNHNDLI
;
A
#
# COMPACT_ATOMS: atom_id res chain seq x y z
N MET A 1 -12.45 18.19 16.92
CA MET A 1 -11.60 18.60 18.07
C MET A 1 -10.59 19.60 17.56
N ARG A 2 -10.47 20.77 18.19
CA ARG A 2 -9.49 21.81 17.81
C ARG A 2 -8.14 21.39 18.39
N GLN A 3 -7.18 20.99 17.54
CA GLN A 3 -5.78 20.82 17.98
C GLN A 3 -5.34 22.14 18.64
N SER A 4 -4.70 22.07 19.80
CA SER A 4 -4.17 23.26 20.44
C SER A 4 -2.95 23.73 19.64
N ASP A 5 -2.71 25.04 19.59
CA ASP A 5 -1.55 25.60 18.88
C ASP A 5 -0.21 25.05 19.45
N GLU A 6 -0.24 24.59 20.71
CA GLU A 6 0.85 23.92 21.41
C GLU A 6 1.15 22.52 20.81
N ASP A 7 0.12 21.72 20.50
CA ASP A 7 0.29 20.40 19.85
C ASP A 7 0.91 20.53 18.45
N LEU A 8 0.57 21.59 17.71
CA LEU A 8 1.12 21.86 16.39
C LEU A 8 2.59 22.27 16.47
N TYR A 9 2.93 23.11 17.45
CA TYR A 9 4.31 23.54 17.68
C TYR A 9 5.20 22.36 18.10
N GLU A 10 4.74 21.49 19.00
CA GLU A 10 5.49 20.32 19.44
C GLU A 10 5.79 19.36 18.27
N LYS A 11 4.77 19.06 17.44
CA LYS A 11 4.95 18.26 16.22
C LYS A 11 5.92 18.89 15.23
N ALA A 12 5.84 20.21 15.04
CA ALA A 12 6.77 20.92 14.16
C ALA A 12 8.21 20.87 14.70
N ALA A 13 8.39 21.05 16.02
CA ALA A 13 9.69 20.98 16.68
C ALA A 13 10.30 19.58 16.58
N GLU A 14 9.49 18.53 16.76
CA GLU A 14 9.91 17.14 16.58
C GLU A 14 10.35 16.86 15.14
N LYS A 15 9.58 17.30 14.13
CA LYS A 15 9.97 17.18 12.71
C LYS A 15 11.32 17.85 12.44
N VAL A 16 11.55 19.05 12.96
CA VAL A 16 12.84 19.77 12.79
C VAL A 16 13.99 19.03 13.48
N LYS A 17 13.76 18.52 14.69
CA LYS A 17 14.76 17.72 15.43
C LYS A 17 15.15 16.47 14.66
N ASN A 18 14.19 15.76 14.08
CA ASN A 18 14.44 14.54 13.31
C ASN A 18 15.24 14.84 12.03
N LYS A 19 14.91 15.92 11.31
CA LYS A 19 15.70 16.39 10.16
C LYS A 19 17.15 16.69 10.54
N LYS A 20 17.37 17.39 11.66
CA LYS A 20 18.73 17.67 12.16
C LYS A 20 19.49 16.39 12.49
N SER A 21 18.83 15.44 13.16
CA SER A 21 19.41 14.13 13.49
C SER A 21 19.84 13.37 12.23
N PHE A 22 19.00 13.36 11.20
CA PHE A 22 19.33 12.73 9.91
C PHE A 22 20.62 13.29 9.30
N PHE A 23 20.82 14.62 9.29
CA PHE A 23 22.05 15.21 8.75
C PHE A 23 23.30 14.77 9.50
N TYR A 24 23.23 14.57 10.82
CA TYR A 24 24.37 14.00 11.56
C TYR A 24 24.67 12.56 11.14
N HIS A 25 23.65 11.73 10.93
CA HIS A 25 23.82 10.35 10.46
C HIS A 25 24.33 10.29 9.03
N LEU A 26 23.84 11.17 8.15
CA LEU A 26 24.33 11.30 6.77
C LEU A 26 25.79 11.74 6.74
N PHE A 27 26.15 12.74 7.54
CA PHE A 27 27.53 13.20 7.63
C PHE A 27 28.46 12.09 8.16
N ALA A 28 28.07 11.40 9.24
CA ALA A 28 28.83 10.28 9.77
C ALA A 28 29.00 9.17 8.73
N TYR A 29 27.93 8.81 8.01
CA TYR A 29 27.95 7.82 6.94
C TYR A 29 28.95 8.20 5.82
N VAL A 30 28.90 9.43 5.32
CA VAL A 30 29.82 9.91 4.28
C VAL A 30 31.27 9.92 4.76
N CYS A 31 31.52 10.41 5.98
CA CYS A 31 32.86 10.42 6.57
C CYS A 31 33.42 9.01 6.76
N THR A 32 32.61 8.08 7.28
CA THR A 32 33.01 6.69 7.49
C THR A 32 33.32 6.02 6.15
N LEU A 33 32.47 6.19 5.13
CA LEU A 33 32.74 5.64 3.81
C LEU A 33 33.99 6.24 3.16
N GLY A 34 34.17 7.55 3.26
CA GLY A 34 35.36 8.22 2.75
C GLY A 34 36.64 7.71 3.44
N LEU A 35 36.58 7.49 4.76
CA LEU A 35 37.68 6.91 5.52
C LEU A 35 37.99 5.48 5.07
N PHE A 36 36.99 4.61 4.98
CA PHE A 36 37.20 3.24 4.51
C PHE A 36 37.70 3.20 3.06
N TYR A 37 37.15 4.05 2.20
CA TYR A 37 37.63 4.17 0.83
C TYR A 37 39.10 4.58 0.76
N ALA A 38 39.51 5.60 1.53
CA ALA A 38 40.89 6.03 1.60
C ALA A 38 41.81 4.90 2.11
N LEU A 39 41.42 4.21 3.18
CA LEU A 39 42.18 3.07 3.71
C LEU A 39 42.37 1.97 2.66
N MET A 40 41.30 1.58 1.97
CA MET A 40 41.36 0.55 0.94
C MET A 40 42.21 0.98 -0.27
N TYR A 41 42.16 2.28 -0.63
CA TYR A 41 42.97 2.85 -1.69
C TYR A 41 44.47 2.77 -1.40
N PHE A 42 44.89 3.02 -0.14
CA PHE A 42 46.30 3.00 0.23
C PHE A 42 46.83 1.62 0.62
N GLU A 43 46.02 0.78 1.28
CA GLU A 43 46.51 -0.49 1.87
C GLU A 43 46.20 -1.73 1.03
N ASN A 44 45.15 -1.72 0.20
CA ASN A 44 44.65 -2.92 -0.47
C ASN A 44 44.43 -2.73 -1.98
N ASN A 45 45.34 -2.02 -2.64
CA ASN A 45 45.33 -1.74 -4.08
C ASN A 45 44.00 -1.13 -4.60
N GLY A 46 43.24 -0.46 -3.74
CA GLY A 46 41.95 0.13 -4.12
C GLY A 46 40.80 -0.86 -4.29
N GLU A 47 40.85 -2.04 -3.63
CA GLU A 47 39.72 -2.96 -3.64
C GLU A 47 38.47 -2.32 -3.01
N ILE A 48 37.44 -2.11 -3.83
CA ILE A 48 36.25 -1.35 -3.42
C ILE A 48 35.17 -2.21 -2.76
N LEU A 49 35.23 -3.55 -2.91
CA LEU A 49 34.19 -4.47 -2.45
C LEU A 49 33.89 -4.34 -0.94
N PRO A 50 34.88 -4.27 -0.03
CA PRO A 50 34.62 -4.07 1.39
C PRO A 50 33.92 -2.74 1.70
N VAL A 51 34.29 -1.67 0.99
CA VAL A 51 33.67 -0.34 1.12
C VAL A 51 32.20 -0.38 0.72
N LEU A 52 31.89 -1.11 -0.37
CA LEU A 52 30.51 -1.29 -0.84
C LEU A 52 29.67 -2.08 0.16
N ILE A 53 30.19 -3.17 0.74
CA ILE A 53 29.47 -3.98 1.72
C ILE A 53 29.13 -3.15 2.96
N ILE A 54 30.09 -2.39 3.49
CA ILE A 54 29.89 -1.49 4.63
C ILE A 54 28.86 -0.41 4.27
N GLY A 55 29.00 0.19 3.08
CA GLY A 55 28.10 1.22 2.57
C GLY A 55 26.67 0.72 2.45
N ILE A 56 26.42 -0.44 1.85
CA ILE A 56 25.08 -0.99 1.73
C ILE A 56 24.50 -1.32 3.12
N THR A 57 25.29 -1.94 3.99
CA THR A 57 24.83 -2.34 5.34
C THR A 57 24.41 -1.13 6.17
N TRP A 58 25.22 -0.07 6.19
CA TRP A 58 24.90 1.16 6.91
C TRP A 58 23.89 2.04 6.16
N GLY A 59 23.87 1.95 4.83
CA GLY A 59 22.97 2.68 3.95
C GLY A 59 21.51 2.34 4.21
N ILE A 60 21.20 1.09 4.57
CA ILE A 60 19.84 0.70 4.99
C ILE A 60 19.42 1.47 6.27
N GLY A 61 20.32 1.61 7.24
CA GLY A 61 20.07 2.42 8.44
C GLY A 61 19.85 3.89 8.13
N LEU A 62 20.64 4.43 7.19
CA LEU A 62 20.48 5.81 6.71
C LEU A 62 19.11 6.04 6.05
N ILE A 63 18.64 5.08 5.25
CA ILE A 63 17.30 5.11 4.66
C ILE A 63 16.23 5.12 5.75
N SER A 64 16.35 4.29 6.80
CA SER A 64 15.41 4.31 7.93
C SER A 64 15.34 5.70 8.61
N HIS A 65 16.50 6.32 8.87
CA HIS A 65 16.53 7.68 9.41
C HIS A 65 15.94 8.74 8.47
N TYR A 66 16.09 8.56 7.15
CA TYR A 66 15.45 9.42 6.15
C TYR A 66 13.92 9.36 6.26
N TYR A 67 13.35 8.15 6.31
CA TYR A 67 11.91 7.96 6.50
C TYR A 67 11.41 8.62 7.80
N SER A 68 12.12 8.45 8.92
CA SER A 68 11.72 9.10 10.19
C SER A 68 11.82 10.63 10.18
N ALA A 69 12.71 11.21 9.36
CA ALA A 69 12.95 12.65 9.30
C ALA A 69 12.06 13.39 8.27
N PHE A 70 11.78 12.76 7.14
CA PHE A 70 11.07 13.38 6.03
C PHE A 70 9.70 12.75 5.74
N GLY A 71 9.36 11.63 6.36
CA GLY A 71 8.11 10.91 6.10
C GLY A 71 8.11 10.24 4.71
N ALA A 72 7.04 9.50 4.43
CA ALA A 72 6.78 8.92 3.12
C ALA A 72 6.35 9.99 2.09
N GLU A 73 5.83 11.14 2.53
CA GLU A 73 5.40 12.27 1.69
C GLU A 73 6.49 12.73 0.70
N ASN A 74 7.76 12.69 1.13
CA ASN A 74 8.89 13.11 0.29
C ASN A 74 9.48 11.97 -0.56
N LEU A 75 8.92 10.76 -0.49
CA LEU A 75 9.32 9.63 -1.33
C LEU A 75 8.62 9.56 -2.68
N GLY A 76 7.70 10.48 -2.99
CA GLY A 76 7.18 10.65 -4.34
C GLY A 76 8.30 10.84 -5.40
N VAL A 77 9.45 11.41 -5.00
CA VAL A 77 10.65 11.53 -5.87
C VAL A 77 11.28 10.16 -6.20
N LEU A 78 11.07 9.16 -5.36
CA LEU A 78 11.51 7.77 -5.55
C LEU A 78 10.41 6.87 -6.13
N GLY A 79 9.26 7.43 -6.51
CA GLY A 79 8.14 6.69 -7.10
C GLY A 79 7.32 5.87 -6.09
N ILE A 80 7.52 6.08 -4.79
CA ILE A 80 6.63 5.56 -3.74
C ILE A 80 5.65 6.69 -3.48
N ASP A 81 4.49 6.60 -4.12
CA ASP A 81 3.40 7.54 -3.94
C ASP A 81 2.86 7.40 -2.52
N GLU A 82 2.76 8.47 -1.74
CA GLU A 82 2.26 8.38 -0.37
C GLU A 82 0.79 7.92 -0.36
N ASP A 83 0.03 8.32 -1.38
CA ASP A 83 -1.38 8.00 -1.54
C ASP A 83 -1.60 6.61 -2.14
N TRP A 84 -0.54 5.85 -2.47
CA TRP A 84 -0.67 4.54 -3.10
C TRP A 84 -1.54 3.57 -2.30
N GLU A 85 -1.43 3.63 -0.96
CA GLU A 85 -2.14 2.73 -0.06
C GLU A 85 -3.63 3.08 -0.04
N GLU A 86 -3.96 4.37 0.00
CA GLU A 86 -5.34 4.86 -0.06
C GLU A 86 -5.98 4.55 -1.42
N ASP A 87 -5.25 4.78 -2.52
CA ASP A 87 -5.64 4.41 -3.89
C ASP A 87 -5.89 2.91 -4.05
N ALA A 88 -5.03 2.07 -3.46
CA ALA A 88 -5.16 0.62 -3.52
C ALA A 88 -6.38 0.15 -2.69
N LEU A 89 -6.60 0.78 -1.54
CA LEU A 89 -7.74 0.52 -0.68
C LEU A 89 -9.06 0.88 -1.39
N GLU A 90 -9.13 2.06 -2.02
CA GLU A 90 -10.31 2.51 -2.76
C GLU A 90 -10.64 1.56 -3.91
N LYS A 91 -9.63 1.16 -4.70
CA LYS A 91 -9.80 0.17 -5.78
C LYS A 91 -10.33 -1.17 -5.29
N GLU A 92 -9.87 -1.65 -4.14
CA GLU A 92 -10.32 -2.92 -3.59
C GLU A 92 -11.76 -2.82 -3.04
N ILE A 93 -12.12 -1.69 -2.41
CA ILE A 93 -13.49 -1.42 -1.97
C ILE A 93 -14.46 -1.43 -3.16
N ASP A 94 -14.11 -0.76 -4.26
CA ASP A 94 -14.93 -0.70 -5.46
C ASP A 94 -15.07 -2.07 -6.15
N ARG A 95 -13.99 -2.87 -6.15
CA ARG A 95 -14.02 -4.25 -6.64
C ARG A 95 -14.99 -5.11 -5.84
N LEU A 96 -14.99 -4.97 -4.51
CA LEU A 96 -15.88 -5.70 -3.61
C LEU A 96 -17.34 -5.27 -3.78
N LYS A 97 -17.63 -3.98 -3.93
CA LYS A 97 -18.97 -3.47 -4.23
C LYS A 97 -19.51 -4.05 -5.53
N ARG A 98 -18.74 -3.95 -6.62
CA ARG A 98 -19.15 -4.48 -7.93
C ARG A 98 -19.41 -5.99 -7.88
N LYS A 99 -18.56 -6.75 -7.18
CA LYS A 99 -18.75 -8.20 -6.99
C LYS A 99 -20.02 -8.53 -6.20
N ARG A 100 -20.38 -7.69 -5.23
CA ARG A 100 -21.62 -7.83 -4.47
C ARG A 100 -22.84 -7.55 -5.35
N GLU A 101 -22.83 -6.47 -6.12
CA GLU A 101 -23.90 -6.11 -7.05
C GLU A 101 -24.15 -7.22 -8.08
N LEU A 102 -23.10 -7.70 -8.76
CA LEU A 102 -23.17 -8.83 -9.70
C LEU A 102 -23.76 -10.09 -9.05
N ARG A 103 -23.42 -10.37 -7.80
CA ARG A 103 -23.95 -11.53 -7.07
C ARG A 103 -25.43 -11.35 -6.75
N GLU A 104 -25.87 -10.15 -6.40
CA GLU A 104 -27.27 -9.83 -6.15
C GLU A 104 -28.10 -9.90 -7.43
N GLU A 105 -27.58 -9.39 -8.55
CA GLU A 105 -28.22 -9.50 -9.88
C GLU A 105 -28.37 -10.96 -10.31
N LEU A 106 -27.29 -11.75 -10.24
CA LEU A 106 -27.33 -13.18 -10.58
C LEU A 106 -28.33 -13.95 -9.71
N ARG A 107 -28.46 -13.57 -8.43
CA ARG A 107 -29.43 -14.18 -7.53
C ARG A 107 -30.86 -13.85 -7.96
N ARG A 108 -31.16 -12.60 -8.30
CA ARG A 108 -32.49 -12.18 -8.80
C ARG A 108 -32.84 -12.89 -10.11
N GLU A 109 -31.91 -12.98 -11.05
CA GLU A 109 -32.11 -13.67 -12.32
C GLU A 109 -32.42 -15.17 -12.10
N LYS A 110 -31.72 -15.83 -11.17
CA LYS A 110 -32.00 -17.22 -10.77
C LYS A 110 -33.31 -17.41 -10.02
N GLU A 111 -33.80 -16.40 -9.32
CA GLU A 111 -35.12 -16.42 -8.67
C GLU A 111 -36.21 -16.30 -9.74
N LEU A 112 -36.11 -15.34 -10.67
CA LEU A 112 -37.04 -15.16 -11.78
C LEU A 112 -37.13 -16.40 -12.70
N ALA A 113 -35.99 -16.98 -13.07
CA ALA A 113 -35.96 -18.19 -13.91
C ALA A 113 -36.67 -19.39 -13.23
N ARG A 114 -36.54 -19.51 -11.91
CA ARG A 114 -37.23 -20.55 -11.13
C ARG A 114 -38.74 -20.31 -11.04
N GLU A 115 -39.16 -19.06 -10.88
CA GLU A 115 -40.58 -18.70 -10.90
C GLU A 115 -41.23 -19.00 -12.25
N GLU A 116 -40.55 -18.65 -13.35
CA GLU A 116 -41.01 -18.95 -14.71
C GLU A 116 -41.16 -20.46 -14.94
N GLU A 117 -40.18 -21.26 -14.50
CA GLU A 117 -40.23 -22.72 -14.59
C GLU A 117 -41.40 -23.30 -13.78
N GLN A 118 -41.65 -22.81 -12.57
CA GLN A 118 -42.77 -23.24 -11.74
C GLN A 118 -44.13 -22.88 -12.36
N LEU A 119 -44.26 -21.71 -12.99
CA LEU A 119 -45.50 -21.31 -13.68
C LEU A 119 -45.79 -22.22 -14.87
N LYS A 120 -44.79 -22.50 -15.71
CA LYS A 120 -44.93 -23.43 -16.85
C LYS A 120 -45.37 -24.83 -16.40
N LEU A 121 -44.80 -25.34 -15.30
CA LEU A 121 -45.18 -26.64 -14.74
C LEU A 121 -46.63 -26.65 -14.22
N ARG A 122 -47.09 -25.56 -13.60
CA ARG A 122 -48.48 -25.42 -13.14
C ARG A 122 -49.47 -25.39 -14.31
N GLU A 123 -49.19 -24.59 -15.34
CA GLU A 123 -50.02 -24.51 -16.55
C GLU A 123 -50.12 -25.86 -17.27
N LEU A 124 -49.01 -26.60 -17.37
CA LEU A 124 -49.00 -27.94 -17.96
C LEU A 124 -49.88 -28.91 -17.17
N ASN A 125 -49.80 -28.86 -15.84
CA ASN A 125 -50.59 -29.71 -14.95
C ASN A 125 -52.09 -29.37 -15.01
N GLU A 126 -52.46 -28.09 -15.04
CA GLU A 126 -53.87 -27.67 -15.20
C GLU A 126 -54.45 -28.09 -16.55
N ASN A 127 -53.70 -27.91 -17.64
CA ASN A 127 -54.11 -28.33 -18.98
C ASN A 127 -54.29 -29.86 -19.07
N TYR A 128 -53.40 -30.63 -18.45
CA TYR A 128 -53.52 -32.09 -18.41
C TYR A 128 -54.79 -32.53 -17.67
N ASN A 129 -55.03 -31.96 -16.49
CA ASN A 129 -56.19 -32.29 -15.65
C ASN A 129 -57.53 -31.88 -16.30
N HIS A 130 -57.54 -30.82 -17.12
CA HIS A 130 -58.73 -30.40 -17.88
C HIS A 130 -59.08 -31.39 -19.01
N ASN A 131 -58.07 -31.93 -19.70
CA ASN A 131 -58.28 -32.86 -20.81
C ASN A 131 -58.71 -34.27 -20.35
N ASP A 132 -58.37 -34.67 -19.12
CA ASP A 132 -58.79 -35.95 -18.54
C ASP A 132 -60.26 -35.95 -18.04
N LEU A 133 -60.92 -34.80 -17.98
CA LEU A 133 -62.31 -34.63 -17.51
C LEU A 133 -63.36 -34.57 -18.64
N ILE A 134 -62.95 -34.74 -19.89
CA ILE A 134 -63.81 -34.70 -21.09
C ILE A 134 -63.98 -36.09 -21.70
#